data_AF-A0A952GHM2-F1
#
_entry.id   AF-A0A952GHM2-F1
#
_cell.length_a   1.000
_cell.length_b   1.000
_cell.length_c   1.000
_cell.angle_alpha   90.00
_cell.angle_beta   90.00
_cell.angle_gamma   90.00
#
_symmetry.space_group_name_H-M   'P 1'
#
loop_
_entity.id
_entity.type
_entity.pdbx_description
1 polymer ?
#
loop_
_entity_poly.entity_id
_entity_poly.type
_entity_poly.pdbx_seq_one_letter_code
_entity_poly.pdbx_strand_id
1 'polypeptide(L)'
;ELASANGRRTLPYDEFHLGYKKTVLLPGELIYAIRLPCRFAQHRQYVRKVGTRNAQAISKIALAATALMDGATVREIRLAGASLVDRPARLHTTEAVLLGKPITPELRTLAAAALASEIKPIDDIRSTAKYRMAVACNLLDEFLLSL
;
A
#
# COMPACT_ATOMS: atom_id res chain seq x y z
N GLU A 1 1.29 -17.27 -6.64
CA GLU A 1 1.16 -18.50 -7.44
C GLU A 1 -0.18 -19.13 -7.19
N LEU A 2 -0.85 -19.54 -8.25
CA LEU A 2 -2.14 -20.21 -8.22
C LEU A 2 -1.96 -21.63 -8.75
N ALA A 3 -2.63 -22.60 -8.15
CA ALA A 3 -2.58 -24.00 -8.55
C ALA A 3 -3.99 -24.59 -8.66
N SER A 4 -4.17 -25.49 -9.62
CA SER A 4 -5.35 -26.35 -9.76
C SER A 4 -4.90 -27.77 -10.12
N ALA A 5 -5.86 -28.68 -10.29
CA ALA A 5 -5.58 -30.02 -10.81
C ALA A 5 -4.92 -30.00 -12.21
N ASN A 6 -5.10 -28.92 -12.98
CA ASN A 6 -4.64 -28.81 -14.36
C ASN A 6 -3.29 -28.09 -14.50
N GLY A 7 -2.70 -27.61 -13.40
CA GLY A 7 -1.38 -26.96 -13.44
C GLY A 7 -1.25 -25.76 -12.51
N ARG A 8 -0.23 -24.95 -12.76
CA ARG A 8 0.10 -23.76 -11.95
C ARG A 8 0.30 -22.55 -12.86
N ARG A 9 -0.05 -21.37 -12.35
CA ARG A 9 0.26 -20.09 -12.97
C ARG A 9 0.71 -19.06 -11.95
N THR A 10 1.44 -18.06 -12.43
CA THR A 10 1.94 -16.95 -11.63
C THR A 10 1.44 -15.63 -12.19
N LEU A 11 1.21 -14.68 -11.29
CA LEU A 11 0.86 -13.31 -11.63
C LEU A 11 1.44 -12.36 -10.57
N PRO A 12 1.60 -11.08 -10.90
CA PRO A 12 1.84 -10.02 -9.92
C PRO A 12 0.72 -9.96 -8.86
N TYR A 13 1.06 -9.58 -7.63
CA TYR A 13 0.08 -9.55 -6.54
C TYR A 13 -0.95 -8.41 -6.69
N ASP A 14 -0.55 -7.29 -7.29
CA ASP A 14 -1.40 -6.13 -7.57
C ASP A 14 -2.51 -6.41 -8.60
N GLU A 15 -2.38 -7.50 -9.37
CA GLU A 15 -3.39 -8.02 -10.30
C GLU A 15 -4.33 -9.08 -9.67
N PHE A 16 -4.04 -9.57 -8.45
CA PHE A 16 -4.82 -10.66 -7.85
C PHE A 16 -6.23 -10.23 -7.42
N HIS A 17 -6.36 -9.04 -6.84
CA HIS A 17 -7.63 -8.47 -6.39
C HIS A 17 -8.23 -7.62 -7.51
N LEU A 18 -9.40 -8.00 -8.00
CA LEU A 18 -10.11 -7.30 -9.08
C LEU A 18 -11.10 -6.25 -8.54
N GLY A 19 -11.40 -6.29 -7.24
CA GLY A 19 -12.28 -5.36 -6.55
C GLY A 19 -12.87 -5.98 -5.28
N TYR A 20 -13.87 -5.31 -4.69
CA TYR A 20 -14.51 -5.81 -3.47
C TYR A 20 -15.06 -7.23 -3.63
N LYS A 21 -14.53 -8.17 -2.82
CA LYS A 21 -14.86 -9.61 -2.84
C LYS A 21 -14.62 -10.30 -4.20
N LYS A 22 -13.80 -9.73 -5.07
CA LYS A 22 -13.49 -10.27 -6.39
C LYS A 22 -11.99 -10.52 -6.52
N THR A 23 -11.64 -11.75 -6.88
CA THR A 23 -10.26 -12.17 -7.15
C THR A 23 -10.16 -12.75 -8.56
N VAL A 24 -8.95 -12.88 -9.08
CA VAL A 24 -8.67 -13.49 -10.39
C VAL A 24 -8.76 -15.03 -10.39
N LEU A 25 -9.09 -15.65 -9.26
CA LEU A 25 -9.17 -17.11 -9.13
C LEU A 25 -10.23 -17.68 -10.08
N LEU A 26 -9.85 -18.69 -10.85
CA LEU A 26 -10.76 -19.52 -11.61
C LEU A 26 -11.31 -20.66 -10.74
N PRO A 27 -12.45 -21.27 -11.12
CA PRO A 27 -12.96 -22.44 -10.42
C PRO A 27 -11.91 -23.55 -10.28
N GLY A 28 -11.73 -24.06 -9.05
CA GLY A 28 -10.74 -25.08 -8.74
C GLY A 28 -9.31 -24.57 -8.56
N GLU A 29 -9.06 -23.27 -8.68
CA GLU A 29 -7.77 -22.68 -8.31
C GLU A 29 -7.69 -22.38 -6.81
N LEU A 30 -6.49 -22.61 -6.25
CA LEU A 30 -6.10 -22.26 -4.89
C LEU A 30 -4.87 -21.36 -4.93
N ILE A 31 -4.75 -20.48 -3.92
CA ILE A 31 -3.49 -19.78 -3.66
C ILE A 31 -2.49 -20.81 -3.16
N TYR A 32 -1.45 -21.06 -3.94
CA TYR A 32 -0.45 -22.09 -3.64
C TYR A 32 0.76 -21.50 -2.89
N ALA A 33 1.27 -20.36 -3.36
CA ALA A 33 2.44 -19.73 -2.78
C ALA A 33 2.49 -18.22 -3.05
N ILE A 34 3.18 -17.49 -2.18
CA ILE A 34 3.55 -16.09 -2.38
C ILE A 34 5.08 -16.05 -2.52
N ARG A 35 5.57 -15.49 -3.63
CA ARG A 35 7.01 -15.32 -3.86
C ARG A 35 7.42 -13.91 -3.45
N LEU A 36 8.31 -13.81 -2.46
CA LEU A 36 8.85 -12.54 -2.00
C LEU A 36 10.34 -12.47 -2.39
N PRO A 37 10.79 -11.40 -3.07
CA PRO A 37 12.20 -11.27 -3.41
C PRO A 37 13.01 -10.85 -2.18
N CYS A 38 14.19 -11.46 -1.99
CA CYS A 38 15.09 -11.18 -0.86
C CYS A 38 15.96 -9.93 -1.05
N ARG A 39 15.52 -8.94 -1.84
CA ARG A 39 16.34 -7.78 -2.25
C ARG A 39 16.14 -6.51 -1.42
N PHE A 40 15.28 -6.55 -0.40
CA PHE A 40 14.85 -5.36 0.35
C PHE A 40 15.62 -5.13 1.66
N ALA A 41 16.79 -5.76 1.83
CA ALA A 41 17.58 -5.69 3.06
C ALA A 41 18.10 -4.28 3.37
N GLN A 42 18.36 -3.48 2.34
CA GLN A 42 18.84 -2.09 2.47
C GLN A 42 17.70 -1.06 2.44
N HIS A 43 16.47 -1.49 2.16
CA HIS A 43 15.34 -0.58 2.10
C HIS A 43 14.90 -0.21 3.51
N ARG A 44 14.56 1.06 3.71
CA ARG A 44 13.70 1.47 4.81
C ARG A 44 12.34 0.79 4.63
N GLN A 45 11.79 0.26 5.72
CA GLN A 45 10.50 -0.41 5.73
C GLN A 45 9.62 0.22 6.79
N TYR A 46 8.35 0.40 6.47
CA TYR A 46 7.35 0.99 7.35
C TYR A 46 6.05 0.22 7.21
N VAL A 47 5.47 -0.18 8.33
CA VAL A 47 4.12 -0.74 8.37
C VAL A 47 3.40 -0.13 9.55
N ARG A 48 2.27 0.50 9.28
CA ARG A 48 1.44 1.10 10.31
C ARG A 48 0.00 0.69 10.12
N LYS A 49 -0.56 0.15 11.20
CA LYS A 49 -1.97 -0.22 11.32
C LYS A 49 -2.63 0.72 12.32
N VAL A 50 -3.71 1.37 11.90
CA VAL A 50 -4.52 2.23 12.78
C VAL A 50 -5.86 1.55 13.00
N GLY A 51 -6.14 1.20 14.26
CA GLY A 51 -7.39 0.61 14.71
C GLY A 51 -8.10 1.51 15.73
N THR A 52 -9.20 1.01 16.30
CA THR A 52 -9.88 1.70 17.41
C THR A 52 -9.18 1.51 18.77
N ARG A 53 -8.24 0.56 18.85
CA ARG A 53 -7.46 0.19 20.03
C ARG A 53 -6.18 -0.52 19.57
N ASN A 54 -5.19 -0.63 20.45
CA ASN A 54 -3.84 -1.10 20.09
C ASN A 54 -3.75 -2.60 19.77
N ALA A 55 -4.67 -3.42 20.28
CA ALA A 55 -4.66 -4.87 20.08
C ALA A 55 -6.05 -5.42 19.69
N GLN A 56 -6.08 -6.54 18.97
CA GLN A 56 -7.31 -7.23 18.57
C GLN A 56 -8.36 -6.31 17.92
N ALA A 57 -7.90 -5.45 16.99
CA ALA A 57 -8.74 -4.52 16.25
C ALA A 57 -8.60 -4.74 14.75
N ILE A 58 -9.71 -4.65 14.02
CA ILE A 58 -9.71 -4.54 12.56
C ILE A 58 -9.20 -3.14 12.19
N SER A 59 -8.35 -3.05 11.17
CA SER A 59 -7.78 -1.79 10.70
C SER A 59 -8.90 -0.85 10.23
N LYS A 60 -8.87 0.40 10.71
CA LYS A 60 -9.55 1.52 10.04
C LYS A 60 -8.77 1.91 8.77
N ILE A 61 -7.45 1.80 8.84
CA ILE A 61 -6.55 2.03 7.70
C ILE A 61 -5.21 1.37 8.04
N ALA A 62 -4.50 0.92 7.01
CA ALA A 62 -3.12 0.51 7.15
C ALA A 62 -2.30 0.95 5.93
N LEU A 63 -1.05 1.35 6.19
CA LEU A 63 -0.07 1.68 5.17
C LEU A 63 1.15 0.78 5.34
N ALA A 64 1.63 0.23 4.25
CA ALA A 64 2.90 -0.46 4.14
C ALA A 64 3.74 0.27 3.09
N ALA A 65 4.98 0.58 3.44
CA ALA A 65 5.88 1.33 2.59
C ALA A 65 7.28 0.75 2.65
N THR A 66 8.00 0.87 1.54
CA THR A 66 9.42 0.58 1.48
C THR A 66 10.11 1.54 0.52
N ALA A 67 11.30 2.01 0.87
CA ALA A 67 12.09 2.87 0.00
C ALA A 67 13.58 2.58 0.12
N LEU A 68 14.29 2.74 -0.99
CA LEU A 68 15.74 2.78 -1.04
C LEU A 68 16.15 4.21 -1.37
N MET A 69 17.00 4.80 -0.53
CA MET A 69 17.53 6.15 -0.73
C MET A 69 18.90 6.07 -1.39
N ASP A 70 19.21 7.06 -2.21
CA ASP A 70 20.54 7.34 -2.74
C ASP A 70 20.90 8.79 -2.36
N GLY A 71 21.63 8.94 -1.26
CA GLY A 71 21.77 10.22 -0.57
C GLY A 71 20.42 10.76 -0.13
N ALA A 72 20.06 11.96 -0.59
CA ALA A 72 18.75 12.57 -0.33
C ALA A 72 17.64 12.06 -1.26
N THR A 73 17.99 11.37 -2.35
CA THR A 73 17.07 11.05 -3.46
C THR A 73 16.40 9.70 -3.27
N VAL A 74 15.09 9.62 -3.53
CA VAL A 74 14.34 8.35 -3.53
C VAL A 74 14.70 7.53 -4.76
N ARG A 75 15.52 6.49 -4.60
CA ARG A 75 15.94 5.60 -5.71
C ARG A 75 14.88 4.55 -6.04
N GLU A 76 14.27 3.96 -5.02
CA GLU A 76 13.13 3.04 -5.17
C GLU A 76 12.08 3.38 -4.12
N ILE A 77 10.80 3.24 -4.47
CA ILE A 77 9.70 3.37 -3.50
C ILE A 77 8.54 2.47 -3.87
N ARG A 78 7.94 1.84 -2.86
CA ARG A 78 6.67 1.13 -2.97
C ARG A 78 5.77 1.49 -1.80
N LEU A 79 4.54 1.85 -2.09
CA LEU A 79 3.51 2.26 -1.15
C LEU A 79 2.26 1.43 -1.43
N ALA A 80 1.74 0.74 -0.43
CA ALA A 80 0.50 -0.01 -0.54
C ALA A 80 -0.30 0.08 0.77
N GLY A 81 -1.60 -0.09 0.69
CA GLY A 81 -2.42 0.01 1.89
C GLY A 81 -3.73 -0.74 1.82
N ALA A 82 -4.40 -0.76 2.97
CA ALA A 82 -5.72 -1.35 3.16
C ALA A 82 -6.71 -0.27 3.59
N SER A 83 -7.97 -0.45 3.17
CA SER A 83 -9.07 0.50 3.41
C SER A 83 -8.88 1.89 2.79
N LEU A 84 -8.02 1.96 1.76
CA LEU A 84 -7.82 3.15 0.93
C LEU A 84 -8.79 3.18 -0.25
N VAL A 85 -9.03 2.01 -0.82
CA VAL A 85 -10.00 1.74 -1.90
C VAL A 85 -10.72 0.43 -1.59
N ASP A 86 -11.48 -0.10 -2.55
CA ASP A 86 -12.31 -1.30 -2.40
C ASP A 86 -11.53 -2.63 -2.28
N ARG A 87 -10.20 -2.58 -2.45
CA ARG A 87 -9.25 -3.69 -2.35
C ARG A 87 -7.90 -3.23 -1.75
N PRO A 88 -7.01 -4.15 -1.31
CA PRO A 88 -5.61 -3.81 -1.11
C PRO A 88 -5.03 -3.30 -2.42
N ALA A 89 -4.42 -2.12 -2.39
CA ALA A 89 -3.93 -1.46 -3.58
C ALA A 89 -2.56 -0.82 -3.34
N ARG A 90 -1.78 -0.77 -4.42
CA ARG A 90 -0.52 -0.05 -4.52
C ARG A 90 -0.80 1.38 -5.00
N LEU A 91 -0.07 2.34 -4.46
CA LEU A 91 -0.28 3.78 -4.64
C LEU A 91 0.70 4.32 -5.70
N HIS A 92 0.51 3.87 -6.95
CA HIS A 92 1.42 4.14 -8.06
C HIS A 92 1.56 5.63 -8.38
N THR A 93 0.48 6.39 -8.28
CA THR A 93 0.47 7.83 -8.57
C THR A 93 1.32 8.55 -7.53
N THR A 94 1.13 8.21 -6.25
CA THR A 94 1.93 8.73 -5.15
C THR A 94 3.40 8.34 -5.26
N GLU A 95 3.69 7.07 -5.60
CA GLU A 95 5.06 6.58 -5.85
C GLU A 95 5.76 7.38 -6.95
N ALA A 96 5.06 7.64 -8.08
CA ALA A 96 5.61 8.37 -9.21
C ALA A 96 5.95 9.82 -8.88
N VAL A 97 5.21 10.45 -7.96
CA VAL A 97 5.54 11.80 -7.48
C VAL A 97 6.89 11.81 -6.75
N LEU A 98 7.16 10.78 -5.96
CA LEU A 98 8.32 10.69 -5.06
C LEU A 98 9.60 10.18 -5.75
N LEU A 99 9.46 9.27 -6.71
CA LEU A 99 10.59 8.59 -7.35
C LEU A 99 11.57 9.59 -8.01
N GLY A 100 12.87 9.40 -7.75
CA GLY A 100 13.94 10.20 -8.34
C GLY A 100 14.08 11.61 -7.76
N LYS A 101 13.41 11.93 -6.66
CA LYS A 101 13.43 13.27 -6.05
C LYS A 101 13.88 13.23 -4.59
N PRO A 102 14.45 14.34 -4.07
CA PRO A 102 14.76 14.46 -2.65
C PRO A 102 13.53 14.72 -1.80
N ILE A 103 13.49 14.20 -0.57
CA ILE A 103 12.37 14.45 0.35
C ILE A 103 12.45 15.88 0.90
N THR A 104 11.63 16.78 0.35
CA THR A 104 11.47 18.16 0.83
C THR A 104 10.04 18.40 1.35
N PRO A 105 9.79 19.47 2.12
CA PRO A 105 8.45 19.85 2.55
C PRO A 105 7.45 20.02 1.38
N GLU A 106 7.91 20.58 0.27
CA GLU A 106 7.11 20.79 -0.94
C GLU A 106 6.77 19.44 -1.58
N LEU A 107 7.75 18.54 -1.69
CA LEU A 107 7.51 17.21 -2.24
C LEU A 107 6.54 16.40 -1.39
N ARG A 108 6.65 16.49 -0.06
CA ARG A 108 5.70 15.85 0.88
C ARG A 108 4.27 16.36 0.67
N THR A 109 4.11 17.66 0.45
CA THR A 109 2.81 18.27 0.15
C THR A 109 2.23 17.74 -1.17
N LEU A 110 3.06 17.67 -2.22
CA LEU A 110 2.66 17.09 -3.51
C LEU A 110 2.29 15.60 -3.39
N ALA A 111 3.06 14.83 -2.62
CA ALA A 111 2.79 13.41 -2.40
C ALA A 111 1.49 13.19 -1.62
N ALA A 112 1.20 14.02 -0.61
CA ALA A 112 -0.07 13.98 0.11
C ALA A 112 -1.27 14.32 -0.80
N ALA A 113 -1.11 15.29 -1.70
CA ALA A 113 -2.15 15.63 -2.68
C ALA A 113 -2.38 14.49 -3.70
N ALA A 114 -1.31 13.85 -4.16
CA ALA A 114 -1.40 12.68 -5.05
C ALA A 114 -2.05 11.48 -4.36
N LEU A 115 -1.72 11.22 -3.09
CA LEU A 115 -2.37 10.20 -2.31
C LEU A 115 -3.88 10.47 -2.18
N ALA A 116 -4.24 11.71 -1.89
CA ALA A 116 -5.63 12.09 -1.69
C ALA A 116 -6.49 11.96 -2.95
N SER A 117 -5.90 12.14 -4.15
CA SER A 117 -6.60 11.92 -5.42
C SER A 117 -6.63 10.44 -5.83
N GLU A 118 -5.68 9.64 -5.37
CA GLU A 118 -5.55 8.22 -5.69
C GLU A 118 -6.46 7.31 -4.85
N ILE A 119 -6.83 7.74 -3.64
CA ILE A 119 -7.65 6.93 -2.72
C ILE A 119 -9.11 7.39 -2.66
N LYS A 120 -10.01 6.45 -2.37
CA LYS A 120 -11.45 6.70 -2.26
C LYS A 120 -12.04 5.91 -1.09
N PRO A 121 -11.69 6.26 0.17
CA PRO A 121 -12.18 5.56 1.34
C PRO A 121 -13.69 5.77 1.52
N ILE A 122 -14.33 4.82 2.22
CA ILE A 122 -15.75 4.86 2.54
C ILE A 122 -15.98 5.17 4.01
N ASP A 123 -17.20 5.62 4.33
CA ASP A 123 -17.72 5.60 5.70
C ASP A 123 -18.17 4.18 6.09
N ASP A 124 -17.91 3.77 7.33
CA ASP A 124 -18.51 2.58 7.95
C ASP A 124 -18.60 2.74 9.48
N ILE A 125 -19.03 1.68 10.16
CA ILE A 125 -19.15 1.62 11.63
C ILE A 125 -17.82 1.83 12.38
N ARG A 126 -16.67 1.69 11.71
CA ARG A 126 -15.34 1.80 12.32
C ARG A 126 -14.77 3.21 12.15
N SER A 127 -15.07 3.88 11.05
CA SER A 127 -14.49 5.18 10.72
C SER A 127 -15.16 5.85 9.53
N THR A 128 -14.95 7.16 9.42
CA THR A 128 -15.38 7.96 8.27
C THR A 128 -14.30 8.01 7.19
N ALA A 129 -14.70 8.21 5.93
CA ALA A 129 -13.85 8.49 4.79
C ALA A 129 -12.94 9.68 5.07
N LYS A 130 -13.47 10.75 5.68
CA LYS A 130 -12.68 11.93 6.08
C LYS A 130 -11.55 11.56 7.04
N TYR A 131 -11.83 10.76 8.08
CA TYR A 131 -10.81 10.31 9.02
C TYR A 131 -9.77 9.42 8.33
N ARG A 132 -10.21 8.46 7.52
CA ARG A 132 -9.32 7.56 6.78
C ARG A 132 -8.39 8.34 5.86
N MET A 133 -8.92 9.33 5.13
CA MET A 133 -8.13 10.21 4.26
C MET A 133 -7.06 10.98 5.05
N ALA A 134 -7.46 11.66 6.13
CA ALA A 134 -6.53 12.42 6.96
C ALA A 134 -5.43 11.54 7.55
N VAL A 135 -5.79 10.37 8.07
CA VAL A 135 -4.81 9.42 8.60
C VAL A 135 -3.90 8.88 7.50
N ALA A 136 -4.42 8.56 6.31
CA ALA A 136 -3.60 8.10 5.19
C ALA A 136 -2.45 9.07 4.88
N CYS A 137 -2.77 10.36 4.76
CA CYS A 137 -1.78 11.42 4.53
C CYS A 137 -0.79 11.53 5.69
N ASN A 138 -1.25 11.45 6.94
CA ASN A 138 -0.35 11.49 8.09
C ASN A 138 0.60 10.29 8.15
N LEU A 139 0.15 9.09 7.77
CA LEU A 139 1.00 7.89 7.74
C LEU A 139 2.04 7.96 6.63
N LEU A 140 1.65 8.50 5.46
CA LEU A 140 2.60 8.78 4.39
C LEU A 140 3.66 9.77 4.88
N ASP A 141 3.22 10.85 5.52
CA ASP A 141 4.10 11.89 6.01
C ASP A 141 5.08 11.40 7.10
N GLU A 142 4.58 10.60 8.05
CA GLU A 142 5.39 9.91 9.06
C GLU A 142 6.48 9.05 8.41
N PHE A 143 6.13 8.29 7.36
CA PHE A 143 7.12 7.49 6.63
C PHE A 143 8.14 8.38 5.92
N LEU A 144 7.71 9.43 5.20
CA LEU A 144 8.61 10.31 4.45
C LEU A 144 9.59 11.05 5.37
N LEU A 145 9.17 11.44 6.57
CA LEU A 145 10.05 12.05 7.58
C LEU A 145 11.09 11.07 8.16
N SER A 146 10.89 9.76 7.98
CA SER A 146 11.82 8.73 8.46
C SER A 146 12.88 8.31 7.43
N LEU A 147 12.77 8.79 6.19
CA LEU A 147 13.70 8.52 5.08
C LEU A 147 14.91 9.46 5.13
#